data_AF-A0A953PIV7-F1
#
_entry.id   AF-A0A953PIV7-F1
#
_cell.length_a   1.000
_cell.length_b   1.000
_cell.length_c   1.000
_cell.angle_alpha   90.00
_cell.angle_beta   90.00
_cell.angle_gamma   90.00
#
_symmetry.space_group_name_H-M   'P 1'
#
loop_
_entity.id
_entity.type
_entity.pdbx_description
1 polymer ?
#
loop_
_entity_poly.entity_id
_entity_poly.type
_entity_poly.pdbx_seq_one_letter_code
_entity_poly.pdbx_strand_id
1 'polypeptide(L)'
;MKLTMLSTEEKVAEIKRLYYKTTKATIQEDLAKALDLLKSMNSEEERERVAVYMDGMSQMRSDWGIRSEKEEGRRKKEKHRKRK
;
A
#
# COMPACT_ATOMS: atom_id res chain seq x y z
N MET A 1 4.77 11.74 -16.30
CA MET A 1 3.38 12.02 -16.68
C MET A 1 2.63 12.50 -15.44
N LYS A 2 1.93 13.64 -15.53
CA LYS A 2 1.27 14.33 -14.40
C LYS A 2 0.09 13.48 -13.88
N LEU A 3 0.21 12.91 -12.68
CA LEU A 3 -0.88 12.25 -11.96
C LEU A 3 -2.03 13.21 -11.55
N THR A 4 -1.89 14.51 -11.85
CA THR A 4 -2.84 15.57 -11.48
C THR A 4 -4.01 15.76 -12.45
N MET A 5 -4.10 14.99 -13.55
CA MET A 5 -5.18 15.12 -14.54
C MET A 5 -6.19 13.98 -14.56
N LEU A 6 -6.06 12.98 -13.68
CA LEU A 6 -7.05 11.93 -13.53
C LEU A 6 -8.23 12.43 -12.70
N SER A 7 -9.44 12.24 -13.21
CA SER A 7 -10.69 12.33 -12.46
C SER A 7 -10.62 11.46 -11.21
N THR A 8 -11.37 11.84 -10.17
CA THR A 8 -11.57 11.03 -8.97
C THR A 8 -11.83 9.56 -9.30
N GLU A 9 -12.76 9.30 -10.23
CA GLU A 9 -13.16 7.93 -10.57
C GLU A 9 -12.02 7.14 -11.20
N GLU A 10 -11.16 7.81 -11.99
CA GLU A 10 -9.98 7.20 -12.58
C GLU A 10 -8.92 6.87 -11.52
N LYS A 11 -8.80 7.68 -10.46
CA LYS A 11 -7.92 7.36 -9.32
C LYS A 11 -8.41 6.12 -8.58
N VAL A 12 -9.72 6.03 -8.32
CA VAL A 12 -10.34 4.83 -7.71
C VAL A 12 -10.12 3.61 -8.61
N ALA A 13 -10.36 3.74 -9.92
CA ALA A 13 -10.16 2.67 -10.89
C ALA A 13 -8.69 2.23 -10.96
N GLU A 14 -7.72 3.16 -10.89
CA GLU A 14 -6.30 2.80 -10.90
C GLU A 14 -5.87 2.10 -9.62
N ILE A 15 -6.37 2.50 -8.44
CA ILE A 15 -6.11 1.77 -7.19
C ILE A 15 -6.67 0.34 -7.26
N LYS A 16 -7.88 0.17 -7.81
CA LYS A 16 -8.44 -1.17 -8.07
C LYS A 16 -7.58 -1.97 -9.04
N ARG A 17 -7.11 -1.34 -10.12
CA ARG A 17 -6.25 -1.98 -11.11
C ARG A 17 -4.95 -2.47 -10.50
N LEU A 18 -4.33 -1.63 -9.66
CA LEU A 18 -3.13 -1.99 -8.90
C LEU A 18 -3.40 -3.20 -8.01
N TYR A 19 -4.49 -3.20 -7.24
CA TYR A 19 -4.87 -4.32 -6.38
C TYR A 19 -4.97 -5.65 -7.15
N TYR A 20 -5.68 -5.70 -8.27
CA TYR A 20 -5.85 -6.95 -9.03
C TYR A 20 -4.61 -7.37 -9.83
N LYS A 21 -3.77 -6.41 -10.22
CA LYS A 21 -2.54 -6.69 -10.99
C LYS A 21 -1.35 -7.03 -10.09
N THR A 22 -1.37 -6.60 -8.83
CA THR A 22 -0.19 -6.65 -7.98
C THR A 22 0.34 -8.07 -7.82
N THR A 23 1.65 -8.20 -7.75
CA THR A 23 2.32 -9.48 -7.58
C THR A 23 3.35 -9.39 -6.47
N LYS A 24 3.87 -10.54 -6.04
CA LYS A 24 4.98 -10.57 -5.09
C LYS A 24 6.20 -9.76 -5.55
N ALA A 25 6.43 -9.60 -6.85
CA ALA A 25 7.55 -8.79 -7.32
C ALA A 25 7.26 -7.28 -7.25
N THR A 26 5.99 -6.87 -7.36
CA THR A 26 5.61 -5.46 -7.60
C THR A 26 4.87 -4.80 -6.45
N ILE A 27 4.44 -5.55 -5.43
CA ILE A 27 3.59 -5.05 -4.33
C ILE A 27 4.15 -3.83 -3.62
N GLN A 28 5.47 -3.70 -3.47
CA GLN A 28 6.06 -2.51 -2.84
C GLN A 28 5.82 -1.25 -3.69
N GLU A 29 6.07 -1.35 -4.99
CA GLU A 29 5.89 -0.23 -5.91
C GLU A 29 4.41 0.08 -6.14
N ASP A 30 3.58 -0.96 -6.27
CA ASP A 30 2.15 -0.82 -6.49
C ASP A 30 1.47 -0.18 -5.26
N LEU A 31 1.82 -0.62 -4.05
CA LEU A 31 1.33 0.00 -2.81
C LEU A 31 1.80 1.45 -2.68
N ALA A 32 3.04 1.77 -3.07
CA ALA A 32 3.54 3.14 -3.04
C ALA A 32 2.76 4.05 -4.01
N LYS A 33 2.48 3.57 -5.23
CA LYS A 33 1.65 4.29 -6.22
C LYS A 33 0.22 4.49 -5.72
N ALA A 34 -0.37 3.47 -5.12
CA ALA A 34 -1.72 3.55 -4.58
C ALA A 34 -1.80 4.55 -3.40
N LEU A 35 -0.77 4.60 -2.54
CA LEU A 35 -0.67 5.60 -1.48
C LEU A 35 -0.55 7.02 -2.03
N ASP A 36 0.19 7.21 -3.12
CA ASP A 36 0.32 8.52 -3.77
C ASP A 36 -1.02 8.98 -4.37
N LEU A 37 -1.73 8.07 -5.05
CA LEU A 37 -3.08 8.32 -5.54
C LEU A 37 -4.03 8.68 -4.40
N LEU A 38 -4.04 7.91 -3.31
CA LEU A 38 -4.89 8.13 -2.13
C LEU A 38 -4.66 9.52 -1.51
N LYS A 39 -3.39 9.95 -1.38
CA LYS A 39 -3.05 11.28 -0.86
C LYS A 39 -3.53 12.41 -1.76
N SER A 40 -3.65 12.16 -3.06
CA SER A 40 -4.15 13.14 -4.03
C SER A 40 -5.69 13.22 -4.09
N MET A 41 -6.41 12.37 -3.35
CA MET A 41 -7.88 12.37 -3.29
C MET A 41 -8.36 13.37 -2.23
N ASN A 42 -9.37 14.16 -2.58
CA ASN A 42 -9.83 15.29 -1.76
C ASN A 42 -11.12 14.97 -0.97
N SER A 43 -11.83 13.89 -1.29
CA SER A 43 -13.07 13.51 -0.59
C SER A 43 -12.88 12.27 0.28
N GLU A 44 -13.52 12.29 1.44
CA GLU A 44 -13.53 11.22 2.42
C GLU A 44 -14.27 9.98 1.91
N GLU A 45 -15.42 10.18 1.26
CA GLU A 45 -16.22 9.10 0.64
C GLU A 45 -15.39 8.30 -0.38
N GLU A 46 -14.53 8.98 -1.14
CA GLU A 46 -13.69 8.32 -2.13
C GLU A 46 -12.58 7.50 -1.46
N ARG A 47 -12.01 8.01 -0.35
CA ARG A 47 -11.00 7.30 0.45
C ARG A 47 -11.57 6.05 1.09
N GLU A 48 -12.81 6.11 1.59
CA GLU A 48 -13.51 4.93 2.12
C GLU A 48 -13.68 3.85 1.06
N ARG A 49 -14.09 4.23 -0.16
CA ARG A 49 -14.25 3.28 -1.26
C ARG A 49 -12.96 2.53 -1.62
N VAL A 50 -11.81 3.18 -1.48
CA VAL A 50 -10.51 2.56 -1.80
C VAL A 50 -9.84 1.91 -0.60
N ALA A 51 -10.30 2.18 0.62
CA ALA A 51 -9.69 1.68 1.85
C ALA A 51 -9.61 0.15 1.90
N VAL A 52 -10.65 -0.55 1.43
CA VAL A 52 -10.66 -2.02 1.37
C VAL A 52 -9.55 -2.57 0.46
N TYR A 53 -9.30 -1.94 -0.68
CA TYR A 53 -8.22 -2.34 -1.58
C TYR A 53 -6.83 -2.04 -0.99
N MET A 54 -6.70 -0.92 -0.27
CA MET A 54 -5.46 -0.55 0.43
C MET A 54 -5.13 -1.53 1.57
N ASP A 55 -6.14 -1.98 2.31
CA ASP A 55 -5.99 -2.99 3.35
C ASP A 55 -5.55 -4.33 2.75
N GLY A 56 -6.23 -4.78 1.68
CA GLY A 56 -5.87 -6.03 1.00
C GLY A 56 -4.44 -6.02 0.43
N MET A 57 -3.97 -4.92 -0.18
CA MET A 57 -2.56 -4.82 -0.59
C MET A 57 -1.58 -4.85 0.59
N SER A 58 -1.95 -4.25 1.72
CA SER A 58 -1.13 -4.26 2.94
C SER A 58 -1.01 -5.67 3.52
N GLN A 59 -2.09 -6.45 3.45
CA GLN A 59 -2.10 -7.87 3.81
C GLN A 59 -1.22 -8.69 2.86
N MET A 60 -1.38 -8.56 1.54
CA MET A 60 -0.54 -9.24 0.54
C MET A 60 0.95 -8.97 0.73
N ARG A 61 1.32 -7.71 0.99
CA ARG A 61 2.71 -7.32 1.30
C ARG A 61 3.26 -8.06 2.51
N SER A 62 2.42 -8.20 3.55
CA SER A 62 2.78 -8.88 4.80
C SER A 62 2.92 -10.39 4.59
N ASP A 63 1.96 -11.00 3.89
CA ASP A 63 1.89 -12.43 3.60
C ASP A 63 3.04 -12.89 2.70
N TRP A 64 3.39 -12.09 1.69
CA TRP A 64 4.51 -12.39 0.80
C TRP A 64 5.88 -12.21 1.46
N GLY A 65 5.92 -11.81 2.74
CA GLY A 65 7.15 -11.69 3.50
C GLY A 65 8.04 -10.59 2.97
N ILE A 66 7.50 -9.63 2.22
CA ILE A 66 8.25 -8.47 1.74
C ILE A 66 8.34 -7.47 2.88
N ARG A 67 9.09 -7.90 3.91
CA ARG A 67 9.41 -7.10 5.06
C ARG A 67 10.37 -6.03 4.59
N SER A 68 9.88 -4.80 4.52
CA SER A 68 10.76 -3.63 4.41
C SER A 68 11.81 -3.73 5.52
N GLU A 69 13.09 -3.52 5.22
CA GLU A 69 14.23 -3.64 6.15
C GLU A 69 14.00 -3.00 7.53
N LYS A 70 13.18 -1.93 7.59
CA LYS A 70 12.75 -1.27 8.84
C LYS A 70 12.06 -2.20 9.85
N GLU A 71 11.33 -3.20 9.40
CA GLU A 71 10.54 -4.09 10.27
C GLU A 71 11.38 -5.23 10.85
N GLU A 72 12.40 -5.69 10.11
CA GLU A 72 13.38 -6.65 10.60
C GLU A 72 14.24 -6.06 11.73
N GLY A 73 14.65 -4.78 11.60
CA GLY A 73 15.39 -4.07 12.64
C GLY A 73 14.62 -3.93 13.97
N ARG A 74 13.29 -3.70 13.92
CA ARG A 74 12.44 -3.62 15.13
C ARG A 74 12.31 -4.96 15.85
N ARG A 75 12.08 -6.05 15.11
CA ARG A 75 11.97 -7.40 15.69
C ARG A 75 13.28 -7.91 16.28
N LYS A 76 14.44 -7.54 15.70
CA LYS A 76 15.76 -7.88 16.24
C LYS A 76 16.00 -7.21 17.60
N LYS A 77 15.60 -5.94 17.75
CA LYS A 77 15.64 -5.22 19.04
C LYS A 77 14.70 -5.82 20.08
N GLU A 78 13.49 -6.22 19.68
CA GLU A 78 12.52 -6.84 20.60
C GLU A 78 12.97 -8.22 21.10
N LYS A 79 13.54 -9.06 20.22
CA LYS A 79 14.14 -10.34 20.62
C LYS A 79 15.36 -10.18 21.52
N HIS A 80 16.16 -9.12 21.33
CA HIS A 80 17.31 -8.84 22.20
C HIS A 80 16.87 -8.35 23.59
N ARG A 81 15.73 -7.65 23.70
CA ARG A 81 15.18 -7.17 24.98
C ARG A 81 14.50 -8.26 25.81
N LYS A 82 14.01 -9.34 25.19
CA LYS A 82 13.42 -10.51 25.88
C LYS A 82 14.44 -11.56 26.32
N ARG A 83 15.71 -11.43 25.91
CA ARG A 83 16.81 -12.36 26.25
C ARG A 83 17.75 -11.80 27.33
N LYS A 84 17.40 -10.68 27.95
CA LYS A 84 18.11 -10.04 29.05
C LYS A 84 17.16 -9.93 30.23
#